data_AF-A0A954A0M8-F1
#
_entry.id   AF-A0A954A0M8-F1
#
_cell.length_a   1.000
_cell.length_b   1.000
_cell.length_c   1.000
_cell.angle_alpha   90.00
_cell.angle_beta   90.00
_cell.angle_gamma   90.00
#
_symmetry.space_group_name_H-M   'P 1'
#
loop_
_entity.id
_entity.type
_entity.pdbx_description
1 polymer ?
#
loop_
_entity_poly.entity_id
_entity_poly.type
_entity_poly.pdbx_seq_one_letter_code
_entity_poly.pdbx_strand_id
1 'polypeptide(L)'
;MVPPAPPPSTPTLHGLLLLAATGLAPAQQPATKAREIPDSEAKLLLAEFKTEMGANTKNLAKRLAAVQKLEQVQNAMLVAPLLSTVRTDKSKVVRQAAAKALGRQPRKKARPALISLIKKTKVSADPNLLASAIQALGESCYQPRDWALLQSIFDKSITDNNAVNLQSAILDLAGTSKEIDAVDFLIEHLDAPAPEWVDDPNNPPESYWKARWANWSKWKGRVKEALFQITGQKFGSKKEAKLWVQKNRKTLRRESRSSGKDKRKK
;
A
#
# COMPACT_ATOMS: atom_id res chain seq x y z
N MET A 1 -31.03 11.76 20.20
CA MET A 1 -31.44 10.34 20.19
C MET A 1 -30.46 9.57 19.31
N VAL A 2 -29.74 8.61 19.89
CA VAL A 2 -28.78 7.75 19.19
C VAL A 2 -29.57 6.63 18.48
N PRO A 3 -29.36 6.35 17.18
CA PRO A 3 -30.01 5.21 16.54
C PRO A 3 -29.44 3.89 17.12
N PRO A 4 -30.29 2.87 17.38
CA PRO A 4 -29.87 1.64 18.04
C PRO A 4 -28.95 0.79 17.14
N ALA A 5 -27.95 0.17 17.77
CA ALA A 5 -27.10 -0.83 17.12
C ALA A 5 -27.91 -2.10 16.76
N PRO A 6 -27.63 -2.75 15.61
CA PRO A 6 -28.29 -4.01 15.26
C PRO A 6 -27.85 -5.17 16.17
N PRO A 7 -28.72 -6.16 16.45
CA PRO A 7 -28.45 -7.26 17.39
C PRO A 7 -27.43 -8.27 16.85
N PRO A 8 -26.70 -8.99 17.73
CA PRO A 8 -25.72 -10.01 17.34
C PRO A 8 -26.41 -11.27 16.81
N SER A 9 -25.93 -11.80 15.68
CA SER A 9 -26.38 -13.07 15.10
C SER A 9 -25.84 -14.26 15.91
N THR A 10 -26.73 -15.17 16.31
CA THR A 10 -26.41 -16.43 16.98
C THR A 10 -25.86 -17.47 15.99
N PRO A 11 -24.88 -18.31 16.37
CA PRO A 11 -24.37 -19.38 15.52
C PRO A 11 -25.17 -20.67 15.74
N THR A 12 -25.79 -21.20 14.69
CA THR A 12 -26.38 -22.54 14.71
C THR A 12 -25.33 -23.56 14.25
N LEU A 13 -24.96 -24.46 15.16
CA LEU A 13 -24.11 -25.64 14.92
C LEU A 13 -24.95 -26.75 14.28
N HIS A 14 -24.60 -27.21 13.08
CA HIS A 14 -24.86 -28.57 12.59
C HIS A 14 -23.67 -28.99 11.70
N GLY A 15 -23.15 -30.20 11.94
CA GLY A 15 -21.85 -30.67 11.47
C GLY A 15 -21.82 -31.38 10.11
N LEU A 16 -20.57 -31.61 9.65
CA LEU A 16 -19.99 -32.71 8.85
C LEU A 16 -20.94 -33.46 7.87
N LEU A 17 -20.67 -33.60 6.56
CA LEU A 17 -19.46 -34.18 5.92
C LEU A 17 -19.55 -34.05 4.36
N LEU A 18 -18.39 -33.99 3.69
CA LEU A 18 -18.08 -34.49 2.32
C LEU A 18 -18.72 -33.83 1.06
N LEU A 19 -17.92 -33.13 0.24
CA LEU A 19 -17.30 -33.70 -0.98
C LEU A 19 -16.34 -32.68 -1.64
N ALA A 20 -15.23 -33.20 -2.14
CA ALA A 20 -14.17 -32.46 -2.81
C ALA A 20 -14.63 -31.85 -4.16
N ALA A 21 -14.27 -30.59 -4.37
CA ALA A 21 -14.17 -29.99 -5.70
C ALA A 21 -12.84 -29.23 -5.78
N THR A 22 -11.87 -29.87 -6.44
CA THR A 22 -10.58 -29.32 -6.82
C THR A 22 -10.77 -28.16 -7.79
N GLY A 23 -10.70 -26.94 -7.28
CA GLY A 23 -10.44 -25.73 -8.04
C GLY A 23 -9.20 -25.07 -7.48
N LEU A 24 -8.01 -25.56 -7.85
CA LEU A 24 -6.77 -24.84 -7.60
C LEU A 24 -6.86 -23.51 -8.35
N ALA A 25 -7.14 -22.43 -7.62
CA ALA A 25 -6.69 -21.11 -8.02
C ALA A 25 -5.18 -21.20 -8.29
N PRO A 26 -4.65 -20.59 -9.36
CA PRO A 26 -3.21 -20.61 -9.58
C PRO A 26 -2.54 -19.97 -8.37
N ALA A 27 -1.81 -20.81 -7.63
CA ALA A 27 -0.93 -20.37 -6.57
C ALA A 27 -0.07 -19.24 -7.13
N GLN A 28 -0.15 -18.06 -6.52
CA GLN A 28 0.80 -16.98 -6.78
C GLN A 28 2.17 -17.53 -6.41
N GLN A 29 2.94 -17.90 -7.43
CA GLN A 29 4.31 -18.35 -7.27
C GLN A 29 5.06 -17.29 -6.45
N PRO A 30 5.84 -17.69 -5.45
CA PRO A 30 6.65 -16.73 -4.69
C PRO A 30 7.52 -15.96 -5.67
N ALA A 31 7.45 -14.63 -5.61
CA ALA A 31 8.18 -13.74 -6.52
C ALA A 31 9.67 -14.08 -6.50
N THR A 32 10.15 -14.74 -7.55
CA THR A 32 11.57 -14.91 -7.81
C THR A 32 12.21 -13.52 -7.85
N LYS A 33 13.32 -13.33 -7.14
CA LYS A 33 14.03 -12.04 -7.18
C LYS A 33 14.38 -11.73 -8.63
N ALA A 34 14.05 -10.53 -9.10
CA ALA A 34 14.35 -10.08 -10.45
C ALA A 34 15.85 -10.22 -10.74
N ARG A 35 16.19 -10.70 -11.92
CA ARG A 35 17.58 -10.99 -12.33
C ARG A 35 18.31 -9.70 -12.70
N GLU A 36 19.44 -9.41 -12.07
CA GLU A 36 20.32 -8.33 -12.52
C GLU A 36 20.91 -8.68 -13.90
N ILE A 37 20.88 -7.73 -14.84
CA ILE A 37 21.32 -7.93 -16.21
C ILE A 37 22.33 -6.86 -16.65
N PRO A 38 23.29 -7.20 -17.54
CA PRO A 38 24.23 -6.23 -18.08
C PRO A 38 23.53 -5.22 -19.01
N ASP A 39 24.16 -4.07 -19.22
CA ASP A 39 23.61 -2.99 -20.05
C ASP A 39 23.37 -3.41 -21.51
N SER A 40 24.15 -4.36 -22.04
CA SER A 40 23.95 -4.92 -23.38
C SER A 40 22.58 -5.61 -23.50
N GLU A 41 22.23 -6.47 -22.53
CA GLU A 41 20.93 -7.14 -22.48
C GLU A 41 19.80 -6.14 -22.21
N ALA A 42 20.00 -5.19 -21.29
CA ALA A 42 19.02 -4.16 -21.00
C ALA A 42 18.68 -3.31 -22.25
N LYS A 43 19.67 -2.99 -23.09
CA LYS A 43 19.46 -2.28 -24.36
C LYS A 43 18.60 -3.08 -25.34
N LEU A 44 18.82 -4.40 -25.44
CA LEU A 44 18.00 -5.27 -26.29
C LEU A 44 16.55 -5.31 -25.80
N LEU A 45 16.34 -5.51 -24.50
CA LEU A 45 15.01 -5.49 -23.90
C LEU A 45 14.31 -4.14 -24.07
N LEU A 46 15.06 -3.03 -24.00
CA LEU A 46 14.51 -1.70 -24.24
C LEU A 46 14.13 -1.47 -25.71
N ALA A 47 14.85 -2.06 -26.66
CA ALA A 47 14.48 -2.00 -28.07
C ALA A 47 13.14 -2.71 -28.32
N GLU A 48 13.00 -3.94 -27.82
CA GLU A 48 11.74 -4.70 -27.88
C GLU A 48 10.60 -3.97 -27.16
N PHE A 49 10.86 -3.47 -25.96
CA PHE A 49 9.90 -2.70 -25.18
C PHE A 49 9.38 -1.48 -25.94
N LYS A 50 10.27 -0.72 -26.60
CA LYS A 50 9.86 0.45 -27.40
C LYS A 50 8.95 0.06 -28.57
N THR A 51 9.26 -1.04 -29.25
CA THR A 51 8.42 -1.57 -30.35
C THR A 51 7.02 -1.91 -29.84
N GLU A 52 6.92 -2.63 -28.73
CA GLU A 52 5.63 -3.01 -28.16
C GLU A 52 4.86 -1.81 -27.57
N MET A 53 5.56 -0.81 -27.03
CA MET A 53 4.96 0.41 -26.45
C MET A 53 4.63 1.51 -27.48
N GLY A 54 4.95 1.33 -28.76
CA GLY A 54 4.75 2.33 -29.81
C GLY A 54 3.31 2.84 -29.92
N ALA A 55 3.15 4.11 -30.34
CA ALA A 55 1.84 4.78 -30.41
C ALA A 55 0.80 4.04 -31.28
N ASN A 56 1.26 3.27 -32.27
CA ASN A 56 0.41 2.46 -33.15
C ASN A 56 -0.04 1.13 -32.52
N THR A 57 0.57 0.70 -31.41
CA THR A 57 0.24 -0.57 -30.75
C THR A 57 -1.01 -0.41 -29.89
N LYS A 58 -2.18 -0.62 -30.50
CA LYS A 58 -3.48 -0.61 -29.78
C LYS A 58 -3.64 -1.79 -28.80
N ASN A 59 -2.91 -2.88 -29.02
CA ASN A 59 -3.03 -4.10 -28.24
C ASN A 59 -2.52 -3.93 -26.78
N LEU A 60 -3.45 -3.97 -25.83
CA LEU A 60 -3.17 -3.85 -24.40
C LEU A 60 -2.31 -5.01 -23.88
N ALA A 61 -2.58 -6.25 -24.30
CA ALA A 61 -1.88 -7.43 -23.83
C ALA A 61 -0.39 -7.38 -24.19
N LYS A 62 -0.07 -6.93 -25.40
CA LYS A 62 1.31 -6.71 -25.86
C LYS A 62 2.07 -5.70 -24.99
N ARG A 63 1.48 -4.52 -24.74
CA ARG A 63 2.08 -3.49 -23.89
C ARG A 63 2.27 -3.98 -22.45
N LEU A 64 1.28 -4.70 -21.92
CA LEU A 64 1.36 -5.27 -20.57
C LEU A 64 2.47 -6.33 -20.48
N ALA A 65 2.57 -7.23 -21.46
CA ALA A 65 3.62 -8.24 -21.52
C ALA A 65 5.02 -7.61 -21.61
N ALA A 66 5.17 -6.53 -22.37
CA ALA A 66 6.43 -5.78 -22.46
C ALA A 66 6.85 -5.21 -21.10
N VAL A 67 5.91 -4.63 -20.34
CA VAL A 67 6.18 -4.15 -18.97
C VAL A 67 6.52 -5.30 -18.02
N GLN A 68 5.78 -6.41 -18.09
CA GLN A 68 6.01 -7.60 -17.25
C GLN A 68 7.38 -8.23 -17.53
N LYS A 69 7.86 -8.20 -18.78
CA LYS A 69 9.21 -8.66 -19.13
C LYS A 69 10.28 -7.82 -18.42
N LEU A 70 10.11 -6.50 -18.36
CA LEU A 70 11.00 -5.61 -17.61
C LEU A 70 10.89 -5.78 -16.09
N GLU A 71 9.76 -6.25 -15.56
CA GLU A 71 9.59 -6.56 -14.13
C GLU A 71 10.50 -7.71 -13.66
N GLN A 72 10.80 -8.67 -14.55
CA GLN A 72 11.60 -9.86 -14.21
C GLN A 72 13.11 -9.58 -14.13
N VAL A 73 13.55 -8.40 -14.55
CA VAL A 73 14.96 -8.02 -14.62
C VAL A 73 15.23 -6.72 -13.88
N GLN A 74 16.48 -6.54 -13.46
CA GLN A 74 16.95 -5.32 -12.80
C GLN A 74 18.06 -4.69 -13.62
N ASN A 75 17.82 -3.46 -14.09
CA ASN A 75 18.87 -2.61 -14.63
C ASN A 75 18.45 -1.14 -14.51
N ALA A 76 19.39 -0.26 -14.14
CA ALA A 76 19.10 1.16 -13.94
C ALA A 76 18.56 1.87 -15.20
N MET A 77 18.91 1.39 -16.39
CA MET A 77 18.41 1.90 -17.67
C MET A 77 16.89 1.74 -17.84
N LEU A 78 16.28 0.78 -17.14
CA LEU A 78 14.84 0.49 -17.26
C LEU A 78 13.96 1.49 -16.50
N VAL A 79 14.53 2.23 -15.53
CA VAL A 79 13.77 3.13 -14.67
C VAL A 79 13.11 4.27 -15.44
N ALA A 80 13.83 4.93 -16.34
CA ALA A 80 13.28 6.07 -17.08
C ALA A 80 12.15 5.66 -18.06
N PRO A 81 12.31 4.60 -18.88
CA PRO A 81 11.24 4.07 -19.73
C PRO A 81 10.01 3.65 -18.93
N LEU A 82 10.18 2.90 -17.84
CA LEU A 82 9.05 2.50 -16.99
C LEU A 82 8.33 3.71 -16.38
N LEU A 83 9.08 4.71 -15.88
CA LEU A 83 8.49 5.94 -15.34
C LEU A 83 7.73 6.74 -16.41
N SER A 84 8.22 6.74 -17.65
CA SER A 84 7.50 7.33 -18.79
C SER A 84 6.19 6.60 -19.02
N THR A 85 6.20 5.27 -19.08
CA THR A 85 5.00 4.44 -19.26
C THR A 85 3.97 4.67 -18.17
N VAL A 86 4.40 4.80 -16.91
CA VAL A 86 3.51 5.15 -15.80
C VAL A 86 2.81 6.50 -16.04
N ARG A 87 3.44 7.46 -16.72
CA ARG A 87 2.88 8.79 -16.93
C ARG A 87 2.04 8.90 -18.19
N THR A 88 2.37 8.15 -19.24
CA THR A 88 1.83 8.39 -20.58
C THR A 88 0.94 7.27 -21.11
N ASP A 89 0.97 6.04 -20.56
CA ASP A 89 0.12 4.98 -21.10
C ASP A 89 -1.37 5.26 -20.80
N LYS A 90 -2.20 5.10 -21.83
CA LYS A 90 -3.65 5.27 -21.78
C LYS A 90 -4.35 4.26 -20.87
N SER A 91 -3.79 3.06 -20.72
CA SER A 91 -4.37 1.99 -19.91
C SER A 91 -3.92 2.09 -18.45
N LYS A 92 -4.90 2.17 -17.53
CA LYS A 92 -4.64 2.15 -16.08
C LYS A 92 -3.87 0.88 -15.66
N VAL A 93 -4.18 -0.26 -16.27
CA VAL A 93 -3.55 -1.55 -15.98
C VAL A 93 -2.06 -1.52 -16.34
N VAL A 94 -1.71 -0.95 -17.50
CA VAL A 94 -0.31 -0.85 -17.94
C VAL A 94 0.46 0.13 -17.04
N ARG A 95 -0.16 1.26 -16.65
CA ARG A 95 0.46 2.20 -15.71
C ARG A 95 0.74 1.56 -14.34
N GLN A 96 -0.20 0.81 -13.80
CA GLN A 96 -0.04 0.10 -12.52
C GLN A 96 1.06 -0.97 -12.60
N ALA A 97 1.07 -1.77 -13.68
CA ALA A 97 2.13 -2.74 -13.93
C ALA A 97 3.50 -2.07 -14.02
N ALA A 98 3.59 -0.92 -14.69
CA ALA A 98 4.84 -0.18 -14.80
C ALA A 98 5.31 0.40 -13.45
N ALA A 99 4.38 0.84 -12.60
CA ALA A 99 4.70 1.28 -11.24
C ALA A 99 5.22 0.13 -10.36
N LYS A 100 4.65 -1.06 -10.51
CA LYS A 100 5.16 -2.28 -9.86
C LYS A 100 6.56 -2.67 -10.37
N ALA A 101 6.75 -2.67 -11.69
CA ALA A 101 8.03 -2.94 -12.32
C ALA A 101 9.12 -1.93 -11.92
N LEU A 102 8.78 -0.66 -11.69
CA LEU A 102 9.70 0.33 -11.12
C LEU A 102 10.23 -0.09 -9.75
N GLY A 103 9.39 -0.68 -8.89
CA GLY A 103 9.81 -1.20 -7.58
C GLY A 103 10.85 -2.30 -7.70
N ARG A 104 10.79 -3.12 -8.76
CA ARG A 104 11.78 -4.17 -9.02
C ARG A 104 13.13 -3.66 -9.49
N GLN A 105 13.26 -2.39 -9.88
CA GLN A 105 14.53 -1.86 -10.37
C GLN A 105 15.50 -1.52 -9.22
N PRO A 106 16.81 -1.31 -9.51
CA PRO A 106 17.80 -1.01 -8.47
C PRO A 106 17.37 0.16 -7.55
N ARG A 107 17.34 -0.11 -6.23
CA ARG A 107 16.79 0.78 -5.19
C ARG A 107 17.24 2.24 -5.31
N LYS A 108 18.52 2.46 -5.63
CA LYS A 108 19.13 3.80 -5.77
C LYS A 108 18.43 4.67 -6.83
N LYS A 109 17.87 4.05 -7.87
CA LYS A 109 17.16 4.74 -8.98
C LYS A 109 15.64 4.58 -8.88
N ALA A 110 15.15 3.41 -8.44
CA ALA A 110 13.72 3.14 -8.27
C ALA A 110 13.05 4.07 -7.24
N ARG A 111 13.67 4.23 -6.06
CA ARG A 111 13.09 5.00 -4.96
C ARG A 111 12.79 6.46 -5.33
N PRO A 112 13.74 7.28 -5.84
CA PRO A 112 13.42 8.65 -6.22
C PRO A 112 12.36 8.75 -7.33
N ALA A 113 12.31 7.78 -8.25
CA ALA A 113 11.28 7.72 -9.28
C ALA A 113 9.88 7.48 -8.67
N LEU A 114 9.74 6.50 -7.77
CA LEU A 114 8.49 6.20 -7.07
C LEU A 114 8.04 7.36 -6.17
N ILE A 115 8.95 7.95 -5.39
CA ILE A 115 8.62 9.13 -4.56
C ILE A 115 8.19 10.32 -5.43
N SER A 116 8.86 10.56 -6.56
CA SER A 116 8.43 11.62 -7.49
C SER A 116 7.06 11.34 -8.09
N LEU A 117 6.73 10.08 -8.39
CA LEU A 117 5.42 9.68 -8.89
C LEU A 117 4.36 9.95 -7.83
N ILE A 118 4.57 9.46 -6.60
CA ILE A 118 3.64 9.62 -5.47
C ILE A 118 3.36 11.10 -5.17
N LYS A 119 4.38 11.96 -5.20
CA LYS A 119 4.21 13.41 -4.96
C LYS A 119 3.44 14.15 -6.06
N LYS A 120 3.59 13.73 -7.32
CA LYS A 120 3.03 14.46 -8.48
C LYS A 120 1.63 13.97 -8.86
N THR A 121 1.25 12.75 -8.46
CA THR A 121 -0.08 12.20 -8.74
C THR A 121 -1.07 12.68 -7.68
N LYS A 122 -2.14 13.35 -8.12
CA LYS A 122 -3.25 13.72 -7.23
C LYS A 122 -4.04 12.47 -6.84
N VAL A 123 -4.44 12.38 -5.57
CA VAL A 123 -5.24 11.26 -5.04
C VAL A 123 -6.51 11.05 -5.86
N SER A 124 -7.25 12.12 -6.14
CA SER A 124 -8.49 12.07 -6.91
C SER A 124 -8.34 11.68 -8.38
N ALA A 125 -7.13 11.76 -8.93
CA ALA A 125 -6.88 11.45 -10.33
C ALA A 125 -6.70 9.94 -10.59
N ASP A 126 -5.90 9.26 -9.75
CA ASP A 126 -5.62 7.83 -9.91
C ASP A 126 -5.19 7.17 -8.58
N PRO A 127 -6.13 6.89 -7.67
CA PRO A 127 -5.81 6.31 -6.37
C PRO A 127 -5.24 4.90 -6.48
N ASN A 128 -5.65 4.13 -7.49
CA ASN A 128 -5.12 2.77 -7.70
C ASN A 128 -3.67 2.80 -8.20
N LEU A 129 -3.29 3.76 -9.06
CA LEU A 129 -1.88 3.95 -9.41
C LEU A 129 -1.02 4.31 -8.19
N LEU A 130 -1.52 5.20 -7.33
CA LEU A 130 -0.84 5.51 -6.07
C LEU A 130 -0.70 4.28 -5.17
N ALA A 131 -1.75 3.45 -5.06
CA ALA A 131 -1.70 2.21 -4.30
C ALA A 131 -0.59 1.28 -4.83
N SER A 132 -0.51 1.06 -6.15
CA SER A 132 0.55 0.25 -6.77
C SER A 132 1.94 0.84 -6.54
N ALA A 133 2.09 2.16 -6.62
CA ALA A 133 3.37 2.83 -6.36
C ALA A 133 3.82 2.69 -4.90
N ILE A 134 2.88 2.75 -3.94
CA ILE A 134 3.14 2.61 -2.51
C ILE A 134 3.46 1.15 -2.16
N GLN A 135 2.75 0.18 -2.73
CA GLN A 135 3.10 -1.24 -2.62
C GLN A 135 4.52 -1.50 -3.15
N ALA A 136 4.84 -1.00 -4.34
CA ALA A 136 6.17 -1.11 -4.94
C ALA A 136 7.27 -0.48 -4.06
N LEU A 137 6.97 0.67 -3.45
CA LEU A 137 7.86 1.32 -2.49
C LEU A 137 8.07 0.41 -1.26
N GLY A 138 6.99 -0.07 -0.63
CA GLY A 138 7.01 -0.94 0.55
C GLY A 138 7.83 -2.21 0.35
N GLU A 139 7.59 -2.92 -0.76
CA GLU A 139 8.27 -4.18 -1.07
C GLU A 139 9.77 -4.03 -1.29
N SER A 140 10.21 -2.89 -1.82
CA SER A 140 11.53 -2.83 -2.46
C SER A 140 12.44 -1.73 -1.94
N CYS A 141 11.93 -0.56 -1.56
CA CYS A 141 12.79 0.60 -1.30
C CYS A 141 12.23 1.66 -0.32
N TYR A 142 11.23 1.31 0.49
CA TYR A 142 10.68 2.18 1.52
C TYR A 142 11.74 2.58 2.55
N GLN A 143 11.65 3.82 3.02
CA GLN A 143 12.47 4.34 4.11
C GLN A 143 11.60 5.12 5.09
N PRO A 144 11.87 5.09 6.41
CA PRO A 144 11.04 5.76 7.41
C PRO A 144 10.80 7.26 7.15
N ARG A 145 11.77 7.94 6.54
CA ARG A 145 11.63 9.36 6.13
C ARG A 145 10.51 9.62 5.12
N ASP A 146 9.98 8.58 4.47
CA ASP A 146 8.88 8.68 3.52
C ASP A 146 7.51 8.64 4.22
N TRP A 147 7.44 8.23 5.50
CA TRP A 147 6.18 8.06 6.23
C TRP A 147 5.29 9.30 6.20
N ALA A 148 5.86 10.49 6.49
CA ALA A 148 5.10 11.74 6.53
C ALA A 148 4.38 12.05 5.20
N LEU A 149 4.97 11.66 4.06
CA LEU A 149 4.32 11.79 2.76
C LEU A 149 3.11 10.83 2.65
N LEU A 150 3.28 9.58 3.08
CA LEU A 150 2.22 8.57 3.01
C LEU A 150 1.06 8.91 3.95
N GLN A 151 1.36 9.37 5.17
CA GLN A 151 0.35 9.84 6.11
C GLN A 151 -0.45 11.02 5.52
N SER A 152 0.22 12.01 4.94
CA SER A 152 -0.47 13.14 4.28
C SER A 152 -1.38 12.70 3.13
N ILE A 153 -1.00 11.66 2.38
CA ILE A 153 -1.83 11.10 1.31
C ILE A 153 -3.04 10.37 1.90
N PHE A 154 -2.85 9.60 2.98
CA PHE A 154 -3.94 8.93 3.67
C PHE A 154 -4.98 9.95 4.15
N ASP A 155 -4.53 11.00 4.84
CA ASP A 155 -5.41 12.04 5.40
C ASP A 155 -6.24 12.73 4.32
N LYS A 156 -5.61 13.06 3.18
CA LYS A 156 -6.30 13.65 2.01
C LYS A 156 -7.29 12.70 1.35
N SER A 157 -7.14 11.40 1.55
CA SER A 157 -7.97 10.36 0.93
C SER A 157 -9.05 9.82 1.86
N ILE A 158 -9.08 10.22 3.14
CA ILE A 158 -9.77 9.47 4.20
C ILE A 158 -11.29 9.26 3.96
N THR A 159 -11.94 10.19 3.25
CA THR A 159 -13.36 10.10 2.87
C THR A 159 -13.59 9.70 1.40
N ASP A 160 -12.54 9.54 0.59
CA ASP A 160 -12.67 9.12 -0.80
C ASP A 160 -12.93 7.61 -0.87
N ASN A 161 -14.15 7.22 -1.23
CA ASN A 161 -14.56 5.83 -1.35
C ASN A 161 -13.79 5.08 -2.46
N ASN A 162 -13.23 5.78 -3.44
CA ASN A 162 -12.41 5.20 -4.50
C ASN A 162 -10.96 4.95 -4.05
N ALA A 163 -10.57 5.51 -2.90
CA ALA A 163 -9.20 5.42 -2.37
C ALA A 163 -9.01 4.31 -1.32
N VAL A 164 -9.98 3.42 -1.11
CA VAL A 164 -9.87 2.34 -0.12
C VAL A 164 -8.65 1.44 -0.36
N ASN A 165 -8.31 1.16 -1.62
CA ASN A 165 -7.11 0.39 -1.97
C ASN A 165 -5.82 1.16 -1.65
N LEU A 166 -5.82 2.48 -1.85
CA LEU A 166 -4.72 3.37 -1.50
C LEU A 166 -4.51 3.44 0.02
N GLN A 167 -5.60 3.66 0.76
CA GLN A 167 -5.61 3.66 2.23
C GLN A 167 -5.08 2.33 2.76
N SER A 168 -5.57 1.21 2.20
CA SER A 168 -5.12 -0.14 2.57
C SER A 168 -3.63 -0.34 2.30
N ALA A 169 -3.12 0.07 1.14
CA ALA A 169 -1.70 -0.04 0.81
C ALA A 169 -0.80 0.73 1.79
N ILE A 170 -1.23 1.89 2.28
CA ILE A 170 -0.49 2.68 3.27
C ILE A 170 -0.46 1.97 4.63
N LEU A 171 -1.60 1.42 5.07
CA LEU A 171 -1.70 0.67 6.33
C LEU A 171 -0.90 -0.63 6.28
N ASP A 172 -1.00 -1.38 5.19
CA ASP A 172 -0.25 -2.61 4.97
C ASP A 172 1.27 -2.32 4.95
N LEU A 173 1.69 -1.21 4.32
CA LEU A 173 3.09 -0.76 4.35
C LEU A 173 3.53 -0.42 5.78
N ALA A 174 2.71 0.31 6.55
CA ALA A 174 3.06 0.68 7.93
C ALA A 174 3.35 -0.56 8.79
N GLY A 175 2.48 -1.58 8.71
CA GLY A 175 2.69 -2.85 9.42
C GLY A 175 3.92 -3.60 8.92
N THR A 176 3.99 -3.89 7.62
CA THR A 176 5.03 -4.76 7.03
C THR A 176 6.43 -4.16 7.14
N SER A 177 6.55 -2.83 7.07
CA SER A 177 7.82 -2.13 7.28
C SER A 177 8.16 -1.93 8.77
N LYS A 178 7.23 -2.24 9.67
CA LYS A 178 7.28 -1.94 11.11
C LYS A 178 7.54 -0.45 11.36
N GLU A 179 6.77 0.40 10.67
CA GLU A 179 6.93 1.86 10.74
C GLU A 179 6.54 2.37 12.12
N ILE A 180 7.53 2.82 12.89
CA ILE A 180 7.30 3.24 14.28
C ILE A 180 6.60 4.59 14.36
N ASP A 181 6.84 5.47 13.40
CA ASP A 181 6.20 6.79 13.36
C ASP A 181 4.71 6.68 12.98
N ALA A 182 4.26 5.50 12.51
CA ALA A 182 2.85 5.21 12.24
C ALA A 182 2.04 4.86 13.50
N VAL A 183 2.68 4.53 14.64
CA VAL A 183 1.97 3.98 15.81
C VAL A 183 0.87 4.93 16.32
N ASP A 184 1.19 6.21 16.52
CA ASP A 184 0.21 7.18 17.01
C ASP A 184 -0.91 7.38 15.99
N PHE A 185 -0.56 7.46 14.70
CA PHE A 185 -1.53 7.53 13.61
C PHE A 185 -2.48 6.32 13.58
N LEU A 186 -1.97 5.11 13.73
CA LEU A 186 -2.77 3.88 13.74
C LEU A 186 -3.71 3.84 14.95
N ILE A 187 -3.22 4.25 16.12
CA ILE A 187 -4.04 4.35 17.34
C ILE A 187 -5.21 5.33 17.14
N GLU A 188 -4.98 6.46 16.49
CA GLU A 188 -6.04 7.43 16.19
C GLU A 188 -7.13 6.87 15.26
N HIS A 189 -6.83 5.82 14.50
CA HIS A 189 -7.75 5.16 13.56
C HIS A 189 -8.23 3.77 14.03
N LEU A 190 -7.94 3.39 15.28
CA LEU A 190 -8.28 2.06 15.80
C LEU A 190 -9.78 1.90 16.07
N ASP A 191 -10.38 2.92 16.68
CA ASP A 191 -11.80 2.93 17.04
C ASP A 191 -12.63 3.54 15.90
N ALA A 192 -13.95 3.32 15.96
CA ALA A 192 -14.86 3.88 14.96
C ALA A 192 -14.76 5.41 14.93
N PRO A 193 -14.69 6.05 13.76
CA PRO A 193 -14.61 7.49 13.66
C PRO A 193 -15.91 8.14 14.11
N ALA A 194 -15.81 9.10 15.02
CA ALA A 194 -16.91 9.91 15.51
C ALA A 194 -16.41 11.33 15.81
N PRO A 195 -17.28 12.35 15.76
CA PRO A 195 -16.93 13.68 16.25
C PRO A 195 -16.62 13.62 17.74
N GLU A 196 -15.62 14.39 18.16
CA GLU A 196 -15.31 14.53 19.59
C GLU A 196 -16.44 15.27 20.32
N TRP A 197 -16.99 16.30 19.65
CA TRP A 197 -18.12 17.09 20.12
C TRP A 197 -19.10 17.30 18.96
N VAL A 198 -20.36 16.91 19.15
CA VAL A 198 -21.38 16.97 18.09
C VAL A 198 -21.70 18.42 17.72
N ASP A 199 -21.72 19.31 18.72
CA ASP A 199 -22.12 20.72 18.58
C ASP A 199 -20.94 21.67 18.29
N ASP A 200 -19.74 21.15 17.97
CA ASP A 200 -18.60 21.99 17.59
C ASP A 200 -18.89 22.71 16.25
N PRO A 201 -18.70 24.04 16.16
CA PRO A 201 -18.94 24.78 14.92
C PRO A 201 -18.06 24.34 13.75
N ASN A 202 -16.94 23.66 14.02
CA ASN A 202 -16.03 23.10 13.01
C ASN A 202 -16.26 21.59 12.79
N ASN A 203 -17.28 20.99 13.41
CA ASN A 203 -17.63 19.60 13.18
C ASN A 203 -18.00 19.39 11.70
N PRO A 204 -17.30 18.49 10.98
CA PRO A 204 -17.66 18.18 9.60
C PRO A 204 -19.13 17.72 9.47
N PRO A 205 -19.75 17.94 8.30
CA PRO A 205 -21.14 17.53 8.08
C PRO A 205 -21.31 16.01 8.19
N GLU A 206 -22.53 15.55 8.42
CA GLU A 206 -22.86 14.12 8.55
C GLU A 206 -22.34 13.28 7.36
N SER A 207 -22.38 13.83 6.15
CA SER A 207 -21.87 13.18 4.93
C SER A 207 -20.38 12.84 5.01
N TYR A 208 -19.57 13.68 5.66
CA TYR A 208 -18.16 13.41 5.92
C TYR A 208 -18.01 12.19 6.84
N TRP A 209 -18.73 12.16 7.96
CA TRP A 209 -18.64 11.08 8.94
C TRP A 209 -19.13 9.75 8.36
N LYS A 210 -20.22 9.77 7.58
CA LYS A 210 -20.73 8.60 6.86
C LYS A 210 -19.69 8.03 5.89
N ALA A 211 -19.04 8.88 5.09
CA ALA A 211 -17.99 8.46 4.17
C ALA A 211 -16.75 7.93 4.92
N ARG A 212 -16.30 8.63 5.96
CA ARG A 212 -15.16 8.22 6.80
C ARG A 212 -15.41 6.88 7.46
N TRP A 213 -16.60 6.66 8.02
CA TRP A 213 -17.00 5.39 8.63
C TRP A 213 -17.06 4.28 7.58
N ALA A 214 -17.65 4.54 6.41
CA ALA A 214 -17.73 3.58 5.32
C ALA A 214 -16.34 3.11 4.87
N ASN A 215 -15.36 4.00 4.77
CA ASN A 215 -13.97 3.65 4.49
C ASN A 215 -13.33 2.89 5.65
N TRP A 216 -13.41 3.42 6.87
CA TRP A 216 -12.88 2.78 8.09
C TRP A 216 -13.35 1.34 8.24
N SER A 217 -14.64 1.07 8.01
CA SER A 217 -15.19 -0.29 8.13
C SER A 217 -14.49 -1.32 7.22
N LYS A 218 -13.96 -0.88 6.06
CA LYS A 218 -13.26 -1.73 5.08
C LYS A 218 -11.81 -2.01 5.46
N TRP A 219 -11.14 -1.10 6.19
CA TRP A 219 -9.72 -1.23 6.51
C TRP A 219 -9.38 -1.27 8.01
N LYS A 220 -10.36 -1.20 8.93
CA LYS A 220 -10.13 -1.28 10.38
C LYS A 220 -9.32 -2.50 10.82
N GLY A 221 -9.48 -3.63 10.12
CA GLY A 221 -8.68 -4.83 10.35
C GLY A 221 -7.19 -4.61 10.09
N ARG A 222 -6.84 -3.81 9.07
CA ARG A 222 -5.45 -3.47 8.72
C ARG A 222 -4.81 -2.56 9.75
N VAL A 223 -5.58 -1.68 10.40
CA VAL A 223 -5.07 -0.88 11.53
C VAL A 223 -4.66 -1.80 12.69
N LYS A 224 -5.53 -2.75 13.05
CA LYS A 224 -5.24 -3.74 14.11
C LYS A 224 -4.02 -4.59 13.76
N GLU A 225 -3.95 -5.07 12.53
CA GLU A 225 -2.85 -5.88 12.04
C GLU A 225 -1.53 -5.09 12.02
N ALA A 226 -1.53 -3.86 11.51
CA ALA A 226 -0.35 -3.01 11.49
C ALA A 226 0.15 -2.70 12.91
N LEU A 227 -0.75 -2.38 13.85
CA LEU A 227 -0.39 -2.21 15.25
C LEU A 227 0.22 -3.48 15.84
N PHE A 228 -0.35 -4.65 15.55
CA PHE A 228 0.20 -5.92 16.01
C PHE A 228 1.58 -6.19 15.40
N GLN A 229 1.79 -5.95 14.11
CA GLN A 229 3.08 -6.16 13.44
C GLN A 229 4.19 -5.24 13.99
N ILE A 230 3.84 -4.01 14.38
CA ILE A 230 4.78 -3.05 14.95
C ILE A 230 5.05 -3.34 16.44
N THR A 231 4.02 -3.63 17.22
CA THR A 231 4.09 -3.66 18.69
C THR A 231 4.15 -5.07 19.29
N GLY A 232 3.76 -6.09 18.53
CA GLY A 232 3.53 -7.44 19.04
C GLY A 232 2.28 -7.58 19.92
N GLN A 233 1.48 -6.53 20.06
CA GLN A 233 0.31 -6.48 20.95
C GLN A 233 -0.99 -6.30 20.19
N LYS A 234 -2.06 -6.87 20.73
CA LYS A 234 -3.43 -6.65 20.26
C LYS A 234 -4.13 -5.71 21.24
N PHE A 235 -4.85 -4.73 20.71
CA PHE A 235 -5.59 -3.76 21.52
C PHE A 235 -7.09 -3.85 21.21
N GLY A 236 -7.91 -3.78 22.26
CA GLY A 236 -9.35 -3.72 22.15
C GLY A 236 -9.88 -2.31 21.87
N SER A 237 -9.14 -1.27 22.28
CA SER A 237 -9.54 0.14 22.12
C SER A 237 -8.36 1.09 21.92
N LYS A 238 -8.65 2.29 21.39
CA LYS A 238 -7.69 3.41 21.32
C LYS A 238 -7.11 3.77 22.68
N LYS A 239 -7.94 3.80 23.74
CA LYS A 239 -7.51 4.16 25.10
C LYS A 239 -6.47 3.17 25.64
N GLU A 240 -6.73 1.89 25.48
CA GLU A 240 -5.81 0.82 25.88
C GLU A 240 -4.47 0.93 25.14
N ALA A 241 -4.53 1.08 23.81
CA ALA A 241 -3.35 1.22 22.97
C ALA A 241 -2.50 2.44 23.36
N LYS A 242 -3.14 3.60 23.61
CA LYS A 242 -2.44 4.82 24.07
C LYS A 242 -1.69 4.59 25.38
N LEU A 243 -2.35 4.02 26.38
CA LEU A 243 -1.75 3.74 27.69
C LEU A 243 -0.57 2.78 27.58
N TRP A 244 -0.70 1.74 26.77
CA TRP A 244 0.38 0.78 26.56
C TRP A 244 1.57 1.44 25.84
N VAL A 245 1.34 2.20 24.77
CA VAL A 245 2.42 2.88 24.03
C VAL A 245 3.12 3.93 24.90
N GLN A 246 2.39 4.66 25.75
CA GLN A 246 2.99 5.62 26.68
C GLN A 246 4.04 4.95 27.59
N LYS A 247 3.74 3.75 28.10
CA LYS A 247 4.65 2.97 28.96
C LYS A 247 5.82 2.34 28.18
N ASN A 248 5.61 1.97 26.91
CA ASN A 248 6.56 1.17 26.12
C ASN A 248 7.33 1.95 25.04
N ARG A 249 7.09 3.26 24.88
CA ARG A 249 7.64 4.08 23.78
C ARG A 249 9.16 4.02 23.65
N LYS A 250 9.89 4.04 24.77
CA LYS A 250 11.36 3.97 24.76
C LYS A 250 11.86 2.64 24.19
N THR A 251 11.23 1.54 24.59
CA THR A 251 11.56 0.18 24.13
C THR A 251 11.31 0.03 22.64
N LEU A 252 10.12 0.42 22.18
CA LEU A 252 9.76 0.41 20.75
C LEU A 252 10.76 1.17 19.87
N ARG A 253 11.17 2.37 20.29
CA ARG A 253 12.16 3.17 19.55
C ARG A 253 13.55 2.54 19.54
N ARG A 254 13.94 1.87 20.62
CA ARG A 254 15.24 1.18 20.71
C ARG A 254 15.28 -0.02 19.75
N GLU A 255 14.23 -0.83 19.73
CA GLU A 255 14.13 -2.03 18.87
C GLU A 255 14.05 -1.68 17.38
N SER A 256 13.36 -0.59 17.03
CA SER A 256 13.36 -0.07 15.66
C SER A 256 14.78 0.30 15.18
N ARG A 257 15.58 0.94 16.05
CA ARG A 257 16.95 1.37 15.73
C ARG A 257 17.92 0.19 15.58
N SER A 258 17.80 -0.87 16.39
CA SER A 258 18.64 -2.06 16.26
C SER A 258 18.37 -2.80 14.95
N SER A 259 17.09 -3.01 14.61
CA SER A 259 16.67 -3.61 13.33
C SER A 259 17.16 -2.83 12.09
N GLY A 260 17.21 -1.50 12.18
CA GLY A 260 17.71 -0.65 11.10
C GLY A 260 19.23 -0.74 10.85
N LYS A 261 20.05 -1.07 11.85
CA LYS A 261 21.50 -1.22 11.68
C LYS A 261 21.86 -2.50 10.92
N ASP A 262 21.15 -3.59 11.17
CA ASP A 262 21.38 -4.86 10.48
C ASP A 262 20.96 -4.83 9.01
N LYS A 263 19.92 -4.07 8.68
CA LYS A 263 19.45 -3.89 7.28
C LYS A 263 20.37 -3.00 6.43
N ARG A 264 21.23 -2.17 7.02
CA ARG A 264 22.18 -1.30 6.28
C ARG A 264 23.48 -1.99 5.89
N LYS A 265 23.75 -3.19 6.42
CA LYS A 265 24.95 -4.00 6.12
C LYS A 265 24.77 -4.99 4.97
N LYS A 266 23.57 -5.07 4.37
CA LYS A 266 23.24 -5.92 3.22
C LYS A 266 22.76 -5.05 2.06
#